data_AF-A0A4V0ZA79-F1
#
_entry.id   AF-A0A4V0ZA79-F1
#
_cell.length_a   1.000
_cell.length_b   1.000
_cell.length_c   1.000
_cell.angle_alpha   90.00
_cell.angle_beta   90.00
_cell.angle_gamma   90.00
#
_symmetry.space_group_name_H-M   'P 1'
#
loop_
_entity.id
_entity.type
_entity.pdbx_description
1 polymer ?
#
loop_
_entity_poly.entity_id
_entity_poly.type
_entity_poly.pdbx_seq_one_letter_code
_entity_poly.pdbx_strand_id
1 'polypeptide(L)'
;MIQVRLHGRLGNQMFQYAAGRALALRHNTDVALDTRSAVDRNEGVLTRVFDLPLTQADHQPPYKGDGLLRYAAWRYLGGPPRFQRERGLGYNPGFEDWEDGIYLHGYWQSERYFADIAETVRADFTFPEQMSEQNAEMAAQIGAGTSVSLHVRRGDYLSTGAHGVCDQAYYTAAIDALLPKIDGEPTIYVFSDDPAWARDNLTLPCPRIVVDFNGPEADYEDMRLMSFCDHNIIANSSFSWWAAWLNDNPAKEVAGPANWFSDPKLSNPDILPDRWLTVQA
;
A
#
# COMPACT_ATOMS: atom_id res chain seq x y z
N MET A 1 -9.55 23.47 -0.22
CA MET A 1 -9.00 22.29 0.47
C MET A 1 -9.55 20.98 -0.10
N ILE A 2 -8.66 20.02 -0.34
CA ILE A 2 -8.99 18.63 -0.68
C ILE A 2 -9.16 17.81 0.61
N GLN A 3 -10.27 17.09 0.73
CA GLN A 3 -10.54 16.21 1.86
C GLN A 3 -10.52 14.75 1.41
N VAL A 4 -9.87 13.87 2.16
CA VAL A 4 -9.74 12.44 1.83
C VAL A 4 -10.39 11.60 2.90
N ARG A 5 -11.32 10.74 2.52
CA ARG A 5 -11.90 9.76 3.44
C ARG A 5 -11.00 8.53 3.57
N LEU A 6 -10.41 8.36 4.74
CA LEU A 6 -9.62 7.18 5.03
C LEU A 6 -10.48 5.94 5.27
N HIS A 7 -10.04 4.82 4.72
CA HIS A 7 -10.57 3.49 4.98
C HIS A 7 -9.61 2.39 4.48
N GLY A 8 -9.72 1.19 5.06
CA GLY A 8 -8.71 0.15 4.93
C GLY A 8 -7.48 0.45 5.80
N ARG A 9 -6.55 -0.50 5.88
CA ARG A 9 -5.32 -0.39 6.70
C ARG A 9 -4.25 0.47 6.01
N LEU A 10 -3.10 0.63 6.66
CA LEU A 10 -1.99 1.51 6.30
C LEU A 10 -1.74 1.68 4.79
N GLY A 11 -1.43 0.60 4.05
CA GLY A 11 -1.12 0.70 2.62
C GLY A 11 -2.26 1.26 1.75
N ASN A 12 -3.53 1.04 2.13
CA ASN A 12 -4.66 1.65 1.43
C ASN A 12 -4.78 3.14 1.74
N GLN A 13 -4.56 3.52 3.00
CA GLN A 13 -4.58 4.91 3.43
C GLN A 13 -3.44 5.72 2.79
N MET A 14 -2.29 5.10 2.53
CA MET A 14 -1.18 5.74 1.82
C MET A 14 -1.55 6.11 0.38
N PHE A 15 -2.24 5.23 -0.36
CA PHE A 15 -2.78 5.58 -1.69
C PHE A 15 -3.81 6.72 -1.62
N GLN A 16 -4.72 6.64 -0.64
CA GLN A 16 -5.72 7.67 -0.41
C GLN A 16 -5.10 9.05 -0.15
N TYR A 17 -4.08 9.09 0.72
CA TYR A 17 -3.32 10.29 0.98
C TYR A 17 -2.58 10.78 -0.26
N ALA A 18 -1.83 9.92 -0.95
CA ALA A 18 -1.00 10.29 -2.10
C ALA A 18 -1.86 10.91 -3.22
N ALA A 19 -3.03 10.33 -3.52
CA ALA A 19 -3.98 10.93 -4.46
C ALA A 19 -4.48 12.30 -3.99
N GLY A 20 -4.92 12.42 -2.73
CA GLY A 20 -5.37 13.70 -2.19
C GLY A 20 -4.27 14.78 -2.18
N ARG A 21 -3.04 14.39 -1.86
CA ARG A 21 -1.84 15.24 -1.83
C ARG A 21 -1.51 15.77 -3.22
N ALA A 22 -1.55 14.91 -4.24
CA ALA A 22 -1.35 15.29 -5.63
C ALA A 22 -2.37 16.32 -6.10
N LEU A 23 -3.66 16.10 -5.79
CA LEU A 23 -4.72 17.04 -6.15
C LEU A 23 -4.59 18.37 -5.39
N ALA A 24 -4.24 18.31 -4.10
CA ALA A 24 -4.05 19.50 -3.27
C ALA A 24 -2.92 20.40 -3.81
N LEU A 25 -1.76 19.80 -4.14
CA LEU A 25 -0.64 20.53 -4.72
C LEU A 25 -0.96 21.11 -6.09
N ARG A 26 -1.70 20.38 -6.95
CA ARG A 26 -2.16 20.88 -8.26
C ARG A 26 -2.97 22.17 -8.15
N HIS A 27 -3.77 22.31 -7.09
CA HIS A 27 -4.63 23.47 -6.86
C HIS A 27 -4.07 24.49 -5.87
N ASN A 28 -2.80 24.36 -5.46
CA ASN A 28 -2.18 25.20 -4.44
C ASN A 28 -3.04 25.32 -3.17
N THR A 29 -3.57 24.20 -2.71
CA THR A 29 -4.40 24.10 -1.51
C THR A 29 -3.89 23.00 -0.58
N ASP A 30 -4.51 22.89 0.59
CA ASP A 30 -4.15 21.90 1.58
C ASP A 30 -4.95 20.60 1.44
N VAL A 31 -4.39 19.54 2.02
CA VAL A 31 -5.05 18.24 2.18
C VAL A 31 -5.47 18.05 3.64
N ALA A 32 -6.70 17.56 3.84
CA ALA A 32 -7.24 17.17 5.14
C ALA A 32 -7.74 15.72 5.10
N LEU A 33 -7.62 15.01 6.22
CA LEU A 33 -8.02 13.61 6.33
C LEU A 33 -9.27 13.46 7.18
N ASP A 34 -10.26 12.76 6.66
CA ASP A 34 -11.42 12.29 7.40
C ASP A 34 -11.16 10.85 7.87
N THR A 35 -10.80 10.73 9.15
CA THR A 35 -10.37 9.48 9.79
C THR A 35 -11.52 8.70 10.42
N ARG A 36 -12.73 9.29 10.52
CA ARG A 36 -13.87 8.75 11.30
C ARG A 36 -14.20 7.31 10.91
N SER A 37 -14.24 7.04 9.59
CA SER A 37 -14.55 5.70 9.08
C SER A 37 -13.48 4.65 9.39
N ALA A 38 -12.20 5.03 9.42
CA ALA A 38 -11.10 4.12 9.71
C ALA A 38 -11.04 3.81 11.22
N VAL A 39 -11.27 4.83 12.06
CA VAL A 39 -11.36 4.68 13.52
C VAL A 39 -12.52 3.77 13.91
N ASP A 40 -13.72 4.00 13.38
CA ASP A 40 -14.90 3.17 13.66
C ASP A 40 -14.73 1.69 13.28
N ARG A 41 -13.88 1.41 12.28
CA ARG A 41 -13.58 0.06 11.79
C ARG A 41 -12.35 -0.55 12.42
N ASN A 42 -11.69 0.16 13.34
CA ASN A 42 -10.42 -0.26 13.94
C ASN A 42 -9.33 -0.56 12.89
N GLU A 43 -9.25 0.25 11.84
CA GLU A 43 -8.31 0.08 10.73
C GLU A 43 -6.97 0.82 10.95
N GLY A 44 -6.86 1.56 12.07
CA GLY A 44 -5.76 2.48 12.34
C GLY A 44 -5.82 3.75 11.49
N VAL A 45 -4.87 4.66 11.70
CA VAL A 45 -4.72 5.90 10.92
C VAL A 45 -3.25 6.06 10.54
N LEU A 46 -2.95 6.35 9.26
CA LEU A 46 -1.58 6.42 8.77
C LEU A 46 -0.69 7.46 9.49
N THR A 47 -1.30 8.49 10.08
CA THR A 47 -0.60 9.52 10.87
C THR A 47 -0.03 8.98 12.19
N ARG A 48 -0.28 7.71 12.55
CA ARG A 48 0.48 7.05 13.62
C ARG A 48 1.92 6.73 13.21
N VAL A 49 2.20 6.67 11.90
CA VAL A 49 3.49 6.29 11.33
C VAL A 49 4.18 7.49 10.71
N PHE A 50 3.46 8.24 9.87
CA PHE A 50 4.03 9.31 9.06
C PHE A 50 3.63 10.69 9.59
N ASP A 51 4.60 11.59 9.71
CA ASP A 51 4.38 12.99 10.02
C ASP A 51 4.02 13.75 8.73
N LEU A 52 2.71 13.89 8.48
CA LEU A 52 2.19 14.38 7.22
C LEU A 52 1.81 15.87 7.30
N PRO A 53 2.08 16.66 6.25
CA PRO A 53 1.68 18.07 6.16
C PRO A 53 0.17 18.20 5.91
N LEU A 54 -0.62 18.09 6.99
CA LEU A 54 -2.08 18.11 6.98
C LEU A 54 -2.63 19.41 7.57
N THR A 55 -3.71 19.91 6.97
CA THR A 55 -4.51 21.00 7.56
C THR A 55 -5.83 20.45 8.09
N GLN A 56 -6.29 20.97 9.23
CA GLN A 56 -7.62 20.62 9.74
C GLN A 56 -8.70 21.25 8.86
N ALA A 57 -9.71 20.47 8.49
CA ALA A 57 -10.83 20.99 7.70
C ALA A 57 -11.80 21.79 8.57
N ASP A 58 -12.05 23.05 8.20
CA ASP A 58 -13.03 23.92 8.86
C ASP A 58 -14.46 23.33 8.83
N HIS A 59 -14.78 22.62 7.74
CA HIS A 59 -16.07 21.98 7.53
C HIS A 59 -15.89 20.57 6.99
N GLN A 60 -16.18 19.58 7.82
CA GLN A 60 -16.29 18.19 7.40
C GLN A 60 -17.70 17.89 6.87
N PRO A 61 -17.85 17.04 5.84
CA PRO A 61 -19.17 16.58 5.44
C PRO A 61 -19.80 15.73 6.55
N PRO A 62 -21.14 15.59 6.55
CA PRO A 62 -21.82 14.70 7.49
C PRO A 62 -21.24 13.29 7.41
N TYR A 63 -21.13 12.62 8.56
CA TYR A 63 -20.72 11.22 8.62
C TYR A 63 -21.93 10.31 8.81
N LYS A 64 -21.86 9.07 8.30
CA LYS A 64 -22.97 8.11 8.44
C LYS A 64 -23.30 7.79 9.89
N GLY A 65 -22.29 7.80 10.78
CA GLY A 65 -22.46 7.60 12.22
C GLY A 65 -23.23 8.73 12.90
N ASP A 66 -23.16 9.95 12.37
CA ASP A 66 -23.81 11.14 12.97
C ASP A 66 -25.27 11.31 12.54
N GLY A 67 -25.74 10.52 11.58
CA GLY A 67 -27.12 10.55 11.08
C GLY A 67 -27.26 10.25 9.60
N LEU A 68 -27.85 9.09 9.27
CA LEU A 68 -28.03 8.61 7.90
C LEU A 68 -28.80 9.58 6.99
N LEU A 69 -29.83 10.24 7.53
CA LEU A 69 -30.65 11.20 6.76
C LEU A 69 -29.84 12.43 6.34
N ARG A 70 -29.02 12.98 7.25
CA ARG A 70 -28.17 14.14 6.97
C ARG A 70 -27.09 13.81 5.96
N TYR A 71 -26.48 12.62 6.08
CA TYR A 71 -25.54 12.10 5.09
C TYR A 71 -26.18 11.95 3.72
N ALA A 72 -27.35 11.29 3.64
CA ALA A 72 -28.08 11.09 2.39
C ALA A 72 -28.49 12.42 1.74
N ALA A 73 -28.97 13.38 2.54
CA ALA A 73 -29.32 14.71 2.07
C ALA A 73 -28.10 15.44 1.47
N TRP A 74 -26.96 15.44 2.15
CA TRP A 74 -25.73 16.05 1.61
C TRP A 74 -25.28 15.40 0.29
N ARG A 75 -25.32 14.06 0.22
CA ARG A 75 -24.98 13.31 -0.99
C ARG A 75 -25.91 13.62 -2.17
N TYR A 76 -27.21 13.78 -1.91
CA TYR A 76 -28.21 14.03 -2.95
C TYR A 76 -28.23 15.50 -3.40
N LEU A 77 -28.12 16.43 -2.46
CA LEU A 77 -28.17 17.88 -2.73
C LEU A 77 -26.84 18.44 -3.26
N GLY A 78 -25.74 17.67 -3.20
CA GLY A 78 -24.44 18.08 -3.72
C GLY A 78 -23.77 19.20 -2.92
N GLY A 79 -23.95 19.19 -1.59
CA GLY A 79 -23.36 20.21 -0.72
C GLY A 79 -21.81 20.16 -0.68
N PRO A 80 -21.13 21.24 -0.31
CA PRO A 80 -19.68 21.26 -0.15
C PRO A 80 -19.25 20.45 1.09
N PRO A 81 -18.05 19.83 1.10
CA PRO A 81 -17.20 19.61 -0.09
C PRO A 81 -17.87 18.69 -1.12
N ARG A 82 -17.59 18.88 -2.41
CA ARG A 82 -18.17 18.06 -3.49
C ARG A 82 -17.62 16.65 -3.42
N PHE A 83 -18.49 15.67 -3.28
CA PHE A 83 -18.07 14.28 -3.16
C PHE A 83 -17.64 13.68 -4.51
N GLN A 84 -16.43 13.14 -4.55
CA GLN A 84 -15.96 12.33 -5.66
C GLN A 84 -15.70 10.90 -5.21
N ARG A 85 -16.32 9.97 -5.94
CA ARG A 85 -16.13 8.54 -5.74
C ARG A 85 -15.26 7.99 -6.84
N GLU A 86 -14.31 7.15 -6.46
CA GLU A 86 -13.57 6.32 -7.41
C GLU A 86 -14.55 5.47 -8.25
N ARG A 87 -14.34 5.48 -9.57
CA ARG A 87 -15.13 4.74 -10.55
C ARG A 87 -14.26 3.62 -11.12
N GLY A 88 -14.65 2.36 -10.89
CA GLY A 88 -13.77 1.24 -11.18
C GLY A 88 -12.63 1.14 -10.17
N LEU A 89 -11.61 0.35 -10.47
CA LEU A 89 -10.42 0.21 -9.61
C LEU A 89 -9.14 0.75 -10.26
N GLY A 90 -9.18 1.08 -11.56
CA GLY A 90 -8.06 1.70 -12.28
C GLY A 90 -8.02 3.22 -12.14
N TYR A 91 -7.10 3.83 -12.88
CA TYR A 91 -6.95 5.28 -12.93
C TYR A 91 -8.20 5.95 -13.50
N ASN A 92 -8.67 7.01 -12.83
CA ASN A 92 -9.86 7.77 -13.22
C ASN A 92 -9.42 8.95 -14.10
N PRO A 93 -9.71 8.95 -15.42
CA PRO A 93 -9.12 9.93 -16.35
C PRO A 93 -9.46 11.39 -16.06
N GLY A 94 -10.59 11.66 -15.41
CA GLY A 94 -10.98 13.03 -15.03
C GLY A 94 -10.37 13.52 -13.72
N PHE A 95 -9.49 12.75 -13.07
CA PHE A 95 -8.91 13.08 -11.77
C PHE A 95 -8.17 14.42 -11.78
N GLU A 96 -7.46 14.74 -12.86
CA GLU A 96 -6.69 15.97 -12.97
C GLU A 96 -7.55 17.23 -13.14
N ASP A 97 -8.78 17.07 -13.65
CA ASP A 97 -9.73 18.16 -13.90
C ASP A 97 -10.60 18.47 -12.68
N TRP A 98 -10.46 17.71 -11.60
CA TRP A 98 -11.24 17.86 -10.39
C TRP A 98 -10.83 19.12 -9.64
N GLU A 99 -11.79 20.02 -9.37
CA GLU A 99 -11.56 21.32 -8.71
C GLU A 99 -11.20 21.21 -7.22
N ASP A 100 -10.84 22.34 -6.61
CA ASP A 100 -10.76 22.43 -5.16
C ASP A 100 -12.13 22.19 -4.47
N GLY A 101 -12.10 21.88 -3.17
CA GLY A 101 -13.30 21.69 -2.35
C GLY A 101 -13.91 20.30 -2.55
N ILE A 102 -13.09 19.32 -2.92
CA ILE A 102 -13.52 17.94 -3.17
C ILE A 102 -13.31 17.06 -1.93
N TYR A 103 -14.22 16.11 -1.76
CA TYR A 103 -14.13 15.02 -0.80
C TYR A 103 -13.97 13.69 -1.54
N LEU A 104 -12.76 13.13 -1.48
CA LEU A 104 -12.36 11.89 -2.16
C LEU A 104 -12.81 10.65 -1.36
N HIS A 105 -13.44 9.70 -2.05
CA HIS A 105 -13.81 8.41 -1.51
C HIS A 105 -13.52 7.27 -2.49
N GLY A 106 -12.45 6.53 -2.22
CA GLY A 106 -11.96 5.41 -3.03
C GLY A 106 -10.65 4.88 -2.46
N TYR A 107 -10.10 3.83 -3.06
CA TYR A 107 -8.77 3.34 -2.70
C TYR A 107 -7.66 4.04 -3.49
N TRP A 108 -7.92 4.47 -4.73
CA TRP A 108 -6.98 5.23 -5.57
C TRP A 108 -5.65 4.49 -5.80
N GLN A 109 -5.72 3.17 -5.99
CA GLN A 109 -4.56 2.29 -6.05
C GLN A 109 -3.90 2.30 -7.43
N SER A 110 -3.28 3.42 -7.78
CA SER A 110 -2.43 3.55 -8.94
C SER A 110 -1.39 4.64 -8.71
N GLU A 111 -0.14 4.38 -9.10
CA GLU A 111 0.93 5.39 -9.10
C GLU A 111 0.56 6.61 -9.95
N ARG A 112 -0.26 6.41 -10.99
CA ARG A 112 -0.69 7.47 -11.92
C ARG A 112 -1.36 8.65 -11.23
N TYR A 113 -1.97 8.47 -10.06
CA TYR A 113 -2.59 9.56 -9.31
C TYR A 113 -1.58 10.54 -8.70
N PHE A 114 -0.33 10.12 -8.50
CA PHE A 114 0.68 10.90 -7.79
C PHE A 114 2.07 10.85 -8.44
N ALA A 115 2.18 10.31 -9.66
CA ALA A 115 3.44 10.18 -10.39
C ALA A 115 4.18 11.53 -10.52
N ASP A 116 3.45 12.62 -10.78
CA ASP A 116 4.00 13.97 -10.92
C ASP A 116 4.61 14.53 -9.63
N ILE A 117 4.25 13.95 -8.47
CA ILE A 117 4.73 14.38 -7.14
C ILE A 117 5.43 13.24 -6.40
N ALA A 118 5.97 12.24 -7.13
CA ALA A 118 6.56 11.05 -6.53
C ALA A 118 7.61 11.37 -5.46
N GLU A 119 8.51 12.32 -5.70
CA GLU A 119 9.52 12.74 -4.71
C GLU A 119 8.90 13.36 -3.45
N THR A 120 7.82 14.13 -3.60
CA THR A 120 7.07 14.66 -2.44
C THR A 120 6.41 13.52 -1.66
N VAL A 121 5.80 12.55 -2.34
CA VAL A 121 5.19 11.39 -1.69
C VAL A 121 6.24 10.54 -0.95
N ARG A 122 7.44 10.36 -1.52
CA ARG A 122 8.56 9.70 -0.84
C ARG A 122 8.97 10.44 0.44
N ALA A 123 9.08 11.77 0.36
CA ALA A 123 9.41 12.59 1.52
C ALA A 123 8.33 12.55 2.60
N ASP A 124 7.06 12.63 2.20
CA ASP A 124 5.91 12.54 3.11
C ASP A 124 5.85 11.15 3.80
N PHE A 125 6.29 10.08 3.14
CA PHE A 125 6.35 8.72 3.70
C PHE A 125 7.73 8.33 4.26
N THR A 126 8.34 9.25 5.00
CA THR A 126 9.54 8.96 5.79
C THR A 126 9.19 8.22 7.08
N PHE A 127 9.75 7.03 7.29
CA PHE A 127 9.54 6.25 8.52
C PHE A 127 10.13 6.95 9.76
N PRO A 128 9.62 6.67 10.97
CA PRO A 128 10.22 7.15 12.21
C PRO A 128 11.71 6.79 12.30
N GLU A 129 12.56 7.74 12.72
CA GLU A 129 14.01 7.55 12.73
C GLU A 129 14.43 6.35 13.58
N GLN A 130 13.88 6.24 14.79
CA GLN A 130 14.23 5.21 15.76
C GLN A 130 13.68 3.84 15.34
N MET A 131 14.58 2.86 15.27
CA MET A 131 14.25 1.43 15.22
C MET A 131 14.45 0.82 16.60
N SER A 132 13.77 -0.29 16.88
CA SER A 132 14.21 -1.20 17.94
C SER A 132 15.56 -1.82 17.58
N GLU A 133 16.30 -2.29 18.58
CA GLU A 133 17.58 -3.01 18.38
C GLU A 133 17.41 -4.18 17.39
N GLN A 134 16.33 -4.95 17.54
CA GLN A 134 16.03 -6.09 16.68
C GLN A 134 15.76 -5.69 15.21
N ASN A 135 15.07 -4.57 14.96
CA ASN A 135 14.88 -4.06 13.59
C ASN A 135 16.19 -3.52 13.01
N ALA A 136 17.02 -2.85 13.82
CA ALA A 136 18.33 -2.37 13.38
C ALA A 136 19.28 -3.52 13.01
N GLU A 137 19.29 -4.59 13.80
CA GLU A 137 20.04 -5.81 13.49
C GLU A 137 19.55 -6.48 12.20
N MET A 138 18.23 -6.60 12.02
CA MET A 138 17.65 -7.15 10.80
C MET A 138 17.96 -6.29 9.57
N ALA A 139 17.89 -4.95 9.68
CA ALA A 139 18.28 -4.03 8.62
C ALA A 139 19.75 -4.18 8.24
N ALA A 140 20.65 -4.31 9.23
CA ALA A 140 22.07 -4.56 8.99
C ALA A 140 22.30 -5.91 8.30
N GLN A 141 21.52 -6.94 8.67
CA GLN A 141 21.58 -8.25 8.01
C GLN A 141 21.10 -8.19 6.56
N ILE A 142 20.00 -7.47 6.29
CA ILE A 142 19.47 -7.24 4.93
C ILE A 142 20.53 -6.57 4.06
N GLY A 143 21.21 -5.54 4.59
CA GLY A 143 22.25 -4.82 3.85
C GLY A 143 23.58 -5.55 3.67
N ALA A 144 23.77 -6.74 4.26
CA ALA A 144 25.05 -7.46 4.23
C ALA A 144 25.27 -8.28 2.94
N GLY A 145 24.25 -8.42 2.09
CA GLY A 145 24.34 -9.14 0.82
C GLY A 145 23.09 -8.91 -0.03
N THR A 146 23.05 -9.54 -1.21
CA THR A 146 21.89 -9.42 -2.12
C THR A 146 20.62 -9.90 -1.44
N SER A 147 19.65 -9.00 -1.30
CA SER A 147 18.45 -9.23 -0.50
C SER A 147 17.17 -9.08 -1.32
N VAL A 148 16.22 -9.99 -1.11
CA VAL A 148 14.90 -9.93 -1.74
C VAL A 148 13.83 -10.02 -0.66
N SER A 149 12.99 -9.01 -0.53
CA SER A 149 11.81 -9.15 0.31
C SER A 149 10.77 -10.03 -0.39
N LEU A 150 10.13 -10.95 0.30
CA LEU A 150 8.98 -11.70 -0.20
C LEU A 150 7.84 -11.55 0.79
N HIS A 151 6.74 -10.92 0.35
CA HIS A 151 5.56 -10.77 1.18
C HIS A 151 4.56 -11.90 0.93
N VAL A 152 4.11 -12.56 1.99
CA VAL A 152 3.08 -13.60 1.97
C VAL A 152 1.84 -13.07 2.67
N ARG A 153 0.68 -13.14 2.01
CA ARG A 153 -0.59 -12.74 2.62
C ARG A 153 -1.58 -13.90 2.61
N ARG A 154 -1.98 -14.37 3.79
CA ARG A 154 -2.89 -15.51 3.97
C ARG A 154 -4.21 -15.15 4.63
N GLY A 155 -4.27 -14.07 5.41
CA GLY A 155 -5.27 -13.84 6.45
C GLY A 155 -6.73 -14.02 5.99
N ASP A 156 -7.11 -13.45 4.86
CA ASP A 156 -8.51 -13.48 4.39
C ASP A 156 -8.86 -14.75 3.58
N TYR A 157 -7.88 -15.60 3.24
CA TYR A 157 -8.07 -16.75 2.33
C TYR A 157 -8.47 -18.04 3.04
N LEU A 158 -8.10 -18.20 4.31
CA LEU A 158 -8.49 -19.36 5.11
C LEU A 158 -9.99 -19.38 5.47
N SER A 159 -10.63 -18.22 5.51
CA SER A 159 -12.04 -18.09 5.89
C SER A 159 -13.02 -18.25 4.72
N THR A 160 -12.56 -18.10 3.47
CA THR A 160 -13.41 -18.08 2.27
C THR A 160 -13.25 -19.29 1.36
N GLY A 161 -12.31 -20.19 1.64
CA GLY A 161 -12.06 -21.38 0.81
C GLY A 161 -11.53 -21.04 -0.60
N ALA A 162 -11.16 -19.79 -0.84
CA ALA A 162 -10.55 -19.35 -2.08
C ALA A 162 -9.05 -19.66 -2.04
N HIS A 163 -8.52 -20.28 -3.09
CA HIS A 163 -7.08 -20.30 -3.33
C HIS A 163 -6.60 -18.85 -3.34
N GLY A 164 -5.60 -18.55 -2.50
CA GLY A 164 -4.99 -17.23 -2.46
C GLY A 164 -4.50 -16.83 -3.85
N VAL A 165 -4.62 -15.55 -4.18
CA VAL A 165 -4.14 -15.01 -5.47
C VAL A 165 -2.64 -15.29 -5.67
N CYS A 166 -1.88 -15.31 -4.58
CA CYS A 166 -0.46 -15.63 -4.54
C CYS A 166 -0.25 -16.97 -3.82
N ASP A 167 -0.19 -18.06 -4.58
CA ASP A 167 0.11 -19.40 -4.07
C ASP A 167 1.60 -19.78 -4.28
N GLN A 168 1.95 -21.05 -4.01
CA GLN A 168 3.32 -21.55 -4.20
C GLN A 168 3.78 -21.45 -5.66
N ALA A 169 2.88 -21.61 -6.64
CA ALA A 169 3.22 -21.49 -8.05
C ALA A 169 3.59 -20.04 -8.39
N TYR A 170 2.83 -19.07 -7.87
CA TYR A 170 3.16 -17.65 -7.96
C TYR A 170 4.55 -17.33 -7.41
N TYR A 171 4.87 -17.74 -6.18
CA TYR A 171 6.18 -17.41 -5.59
C TYR A 171 7.33 -18.07 -6.35
N THR A 172 7.13 -19.30 -6.85
CA THR A 172 8.13 -19.98 -7.68
C THR A 172 8.37 -19.21 -8.98
N ALA A 173 7.30 -18.86 -9.69
CA ALA A 173 7.39 -18.09 -10.94
C ALA A 173 7.98 -16.68 -10.73
N ALA A 174 7.67 -16.03 -9.61
CA ALA A 174 8.23 -14.72 -9.29
C ALA A 174 9.74 -14.78 -9.04
N ILE A 175 10.21 -15.81 -8.33
CA ILE A 175 11.63 -16.03 -8.11
C ILE A 175 12.32 -16.37 -9.43
N ASP A 176 11.77 -17.29 -10.22
CA ASP A 176 12.34 -17.68 -11.52
C ASP A 176 12.44 -16.49 -12.50
N ALA A 177 11.49 -15.55 -12.43
CA ALA A 177 11.53 -14.32 -13.23
C ALA A 177 12.57 -13.32 -12.74
N LEU A 178 12.86 -13.30 -11.43
CA LEU A 178 13.73 -12.31 -10.79
C LEU A 178 15.20 -12.77 -10.76
N LEU A 179 15.48 -14.05 -10.48
CA LEU A 179 16.84 -14.59 -10.37
C LEU A 179 17.75 -14.29 -11.57
N PRO A 180 17.31 -14.34 -12.84
CA PRO A 180 18.17 -14.03 -13.98
C PRO A 180 18.59 -12.55 -14.09
N LYS A 181 17.97 -11.67 -13.30
CA LYS A 181 18.19 -10.21 -13.33
C LYS A 181 19.08 -9.73 -12.18
N ILE A 182 19.42 -10.60 -11.24
CA ILE A 182 20.19 -10.26 -10.05
C ILE A 182 21.53 -10.95 -10.06
N ASP A 183 22.54 -10.30 -9.49
CA ASP A 183 23.88 -10.86 -9.37
C ASP A 183 24.02 -11.65 -8.06
N GLY A 184 24.45 -12.91 -8.18
CA GLY A 184 24.70 -13.79 -7.04
C GLY A 184 23.45 -14.51 -6.52
N GLU A 185 23.64 -15.30 -5.47
CA GLU A 185 22.53 -15.98 -4.78
C GLU A 185 21.93 -15.03 -3.72
N PRO A 186 20.64 -14.67 -3.83
CA PRO A 186 20.01 -13.78 -2.86
C PRO A 186 19.61 -14.51 -1.58
N THR A 187 19.53 -13.76 -0.48
CA THR A 187 18.74 -14.18 0.69
C THR A 187 17.32 -13.62 0.59
N ILE A 188 16.33 -14.48 0.74
CA ILE A 188 14.92 -14.10 0.72
C ILE A 188 14.43 -13.79 2.15
N TYR A 189 14.07 -12.55 2.40
CA TYR A 189 13.47 -12.11 3.67
C TYR A 189 11.95 -12.17 3.55
N VAL A 190 11.34 -13.11 4.25
CA VAL A 190 9.91 -13.42 4.15
C VAL A 190 9.14 -12.67 5.24
N PHE A 191 8.19 -11.85 4.81
CA PHE A 191 7.28 -11.09 5.67
C PHE A 191 5.87 -11.64 5.48
N SER A 192 5.13 -11.91 6.56
CA SER A 192 3.84 -12.58 6.46
C SER A 192 2.87 -12.15 7.57
N ASP A 193 1.57 -12.14 7.25
CA ASP A 193 0.52 -12.07 8.27
C ASP A 193 0.34 -13.40 9.03
N ASP A 194 0.99 -14.47 8.56
CA ASP A 194 1.14 -15.76 9.21
C ASP A 194 2.58 -16.30 9.03
N PRO A 195 3.54 -15.84 9.87
CA PRO A 195 4.94 -16.23 9.75
C PRO A 195 5.20 -17.71 10.04
N ALA A 196 4.42 -18.31 10.95
CA ALA A 196 4.54 -19.73 11.28
C ALA A 196 4.24 -20.59 10.05
N TRP A 197 3.16 -20.30 9.33
CA TRP A 197 2.87 -21.02 8.10
C TRP A 197 3.93 -20.81 7.03
N ALA A 198 4.42 -19.58 6.86
CA ALA A 198 5.44 -19.27 5.86
C ALA A 198 6.72 -20.08 6.10
N ARG A 199 7.12 -20.26 7.37
CA ARG A 199 8.24 -21.11 7.76
C ARG A 199 8.02 -22.57 7.38
N ASP A 200 6.84 -23.10 7.68
CA ASP A 200 6.56 -24.53 7.59
C ASP A 200 6.16 -25.00 6.17
N ASN A 201 5.64 -24.10 5.32
CA ASN A 201 4.96 -24.50 4.07
C ASN A 201 5.52 -23.84 2.82
N LEU A 202 6.03 -22.61 2.90
CA LEU A 202 6.63 -21.96 1.74
C LEU A 202 7.88 -22.75 1.36
N THR A 203 8.08 -23.07 0.09
CA THR A 203 9.28 -23.76 -0.39
C THR A 203 9.97 -22.86 -1.40
N LEU A 204 11.18 -22.41 -1.08
CA LEU A 204 11.94 -21.49 -1.94
C LEU A 204 13.28 -22.13 -2.34
N PRO A 205 13.78 -21.88 -3.57
CA PRO A 205 15.05 -22.43 -4.02
C PRO A 205 16.27 -21.70 -3.43
N CYS A 206 16.07 -20.58 -2.74
CA CYS A 206 17.11 -19.73 -2.17
C CYS A 206 17.12 -19.78 -0.63
N PRO A 207 18.25 -19.42 0.02
CA PRO A 207 18.28 -19.15 1.45
C PRO A 207 17.18 -18.19 1.87
N ARG A 208 16.53 -18.46 3.00
CA ARG A 208 15.42 -17.61 3.46
C ARG A 208 15.45 -17.37 4.96
N ILE A 209 14.95 -16.21 5.35
CA ILE A 209 14.77 -15.78 6.74
C ILE A 209 13.34 -15.30 6.87
N VAL A 210 12.58 -15.88 7.80
CA VAL A 210 11.22 -15.42 8.11
C VAL A 210 11.32 -14.38 9.21
N VAL A 211 10.84 -13.16 8.93
CA VAL A 211 10.76 -12.06 9.90
C VAL A 211 9.42 -12.17 10.62
N ASP A 212 9.46 -12.38 11.94
CA ASP A 212 8.26 -12.72 12.74
C ASP A 212 8.18 -12.03 14.11
N PHE A 213 8.98 -10.98 14.32
CA PHE A 213 9.09 -10.31 15.62
C PHE A 213 8.35 -8.97 15.71
N ASN A 214 7.87 -8.42 14.58
CA ASN A 214 7.07 -7.20 14.59
C ASN A 214 5.59 -7.54 14.80
N GLY A 215 4.94 -6.82 15.72
CA GLY A 215 3.51 -6.95 16.01
C GLY A 215 2.65 -5.89 15.32
N PRO A 216 1.32 -5.95 15.46
CA PRO A 216 0.39 -5.02 14.78
C PRO A 216 0.65 -3.52 15.02
N GLU A 217 1.20 -3.16 16.19
CA GLU A 217 1.52 -1.77 16.53
C GLU A 217 2.78 -1.26 15.80
N ALA A 218 3.65 -2.16 15.37
CA ALA A 218 4.91 -1.89 14.68
C ALA A 218 4.96 -2.53 13.28
N ASP A 219 3.80 -2.83 12.69
CA ASP A 219 3.68 -3.37 11.33
C ASP A 219 4.41 -2.53 10.27
N TYR A 220 4.51 -1.21 10.45
CA TYR A 220 5.26 -0.34 9.56
C TYR A 220 6.76 -0.65 9.52
N GLU A 221 7.33 -1.29 10.55
CA GLU A 221 8.73 -1.74 10.53
C GLU A 221 8.94 -2.88 9.53
N ASP A 222 7.96 -3.76 9.32
CA ASP A 222 8.03 -4.75 8.24
C ASP A 222 8.04 -4.06 6.87
N MET A 223 7.23 -3.01 6.69
CA MET A 223 7.26 -2.20 5.47
C MET A 223 8.62 -1.55 5.26
N ARG A 224 9.20 -1.00 6.33
CA ARG A 224 10.52 -0.37 6.34
C ARG A 224 11.63 -1.37 5.98
N LEU A 225 11.66 -2.52 6.64
CA LEU A 225 12.65 -3.58 6.36
C LEU A 225 12.53 -4.08 4.92
N MET A 226 11.31 -4.33 4.42
CA MET A 226 11.09 -4.68 3.02
C MET A 226 11.63 -3.61 2.05
N SER A 227 11.51 -2.32 2.40
CA SER A 227 12.03 -1.23 1.58
C SER A 227 13.56 -1.13 1.58
N PHE A 228 14.25 -1.76 2.53
CA PHE A 228 15.72 -1.84 2.56
C PHE A 228 16.29 -2.99 1.73
N CYS A 229 15.47 -3.97 1.34
CA CYS A 229 15.94 -5.04 0.46
C CYS A 229 16.33 -4.50 -0.92
N ASP A 230 17.23 -5.18 -1.63
CA ASP A 230 17.63 -4.79 -2.99
C ASP A 230 16.49 -4.96 -4.00
N HIS A 231 15.70 -6.03 -3.85
CA HIS A 231 14.59 -6.36 -4.74
C HIS A 231 13.35 -6.79 -3.94
N ASN A 232 12.18 -6.81 -4.59
CA ASN A 232 10.91 -7.12 -3.91
C ASN A 232 10.03 -8.08 -4.71
N ILE A 233 9.49 -9.09 -4.04
CA ILE A 233 8.39 -9.93 -4.50
C ILE A 233 7.17 -9.58 -3.64
N ILE A 234 6.18 -8.93 -4.23
CA ILE A 234 5.00 -8.45 -3.51
C ILE A 234 3.87 -9.47 -3.54
N ALA A 235 2.97 -9.41 -2.57
CA ALA A 235 1.66 -10.09 -2.68
C ALA A 235 0.64 -9.15 -3.35
N ASN A 236 -0.60 -9.62 -3.53
CA ASN A 236 -1.74 -8.78 -3.85
C ASN A 236 -2.18 -7.92 -2.64
N SER A 237 -1.27 -7.05 -2.19
CA SER A 237 -1.40 -6.24 -0.98
C SER A 237 -0.80 -4.85 -1.22
N SER A 238 -1.58 -3.81 -0.91
CA SER A 238 -1.09 -2.42 -0.94
C SER A 238 0.07 -2.21 0.03
N PHE A 239 0.17 -3.01 1.09
CA PHE A 239 1.26 -2.95 2.05
C PHE A 239 2.63 -3.30 1.42
N SER A 240 2.74 -4.45 0.76
CA SER A 240 3.96 -4.83 0.05
C SER A 240 4.19 -3.99 -1.22
N TRP A 241 3.11 -3.49 -1.83
CA TRP A 241 3.22 -2.52 -2.93
C TRP A 241 3.96 -1.26 -2.48
N TRP A 242 3.56 -0.65 -1.36
CA TRP A 242 4.23 0.54 -0.84
C TRP A 242 5.66 0.28 -0.40
N ALA A 243 5.93 -0.88 0.21
CA ALA A 243 7.31 -1.24 0.56
C ALA A 243 8.23 -1.30 -0.66
N ALA A 244 7.79 -1.93 -1.75
CA ALA A 244 8.54 -2.01 -2.99
C ALA A 244 8.63 -0.67 -3.72
N TRP A 245 7.60 0.18 -3.61
CA TRP A 245 7.62 1.51 -4.18
C TRP A 245 8.56 2.45 -3.42
N LEU A 246 8.61 2.35 -2.09
CA LEU A 246 9.47 3.14 -1.20
C LEU A 246 10.93 2.68 -1.22
N ASN A 247 11.21 1.43 -1.61
CA ASN A 247 12.57 0.98 -1.90
C ASN A 247 13.23 1.96 -2.88
N ASP A 248 14.31 2.59 -2.44
CA ASP A 248 15.03 3.64 -3.17
C ASP A 248 16.16 3.09 -4.03
N ASN A 249 16.45 1.78 -3.97
CA ASN A 249 17.45 1.14 -4.81
C ASN A 249 17.08 1.34 -6.30
N PRO A 250 17.93 2.01 -7.10
CA PRO A 250 17.65 2.28 -8.51
C PRO A 250 17.75 1.03 -9.39
N ALA A 251 18.47 0.00 -8.93
CA ALA A 251 18.61 -1.29 -9.59
C ALA A 251 17.57 -2.33 -9.12
N LYS A 252 16.61 -1.92 -8.28
CA LYS A 252 15.59 -2.85 -7.79
C LYS A 252 14.80 -3.47 -8.93
N GLU A 253 14.46 -4.73 -8.72
CA GLU A 253 13.52 -5.47 -9.56
C GLU A 253 12.33 -5.79 -8.65
N VAL A 254 11.13 -5.54 -9.14
CA VAL A 254 9.91 -5.79 -8.36
C VAL A 254 9.02 -6.74 -9.15
N ALA A 255 8.68 -7.87 -8.55
CA ALA A 255 7.76 -8.84 -9.11
C ALA A 255 6.42 -8.79 -8.36
N GLY A 256 5.33 -8.66 -9.12
CA GLY A 256 3.96 -8.62 -8.61
C GLY A 256 3.02 -9.55 -9.39
N PRO A 257 1.87 -9.93 -8.79
CA PRO A 257 0.97 -10.88 -9.42
C PRO A 257 0.16 -10.21 -10.54
N ALA A 258 0.01 -10.91 -11.67
CA ALA A 258 -0.84 -10.47 -12.78
C ALA A 258 -2.31 -10.36 -12.39
N ASN A 259 -2.76 -11.27 -11.53
CA ASN A 259 -4.08 -11.22 -10.93
C ASN A 259 -3.96 -10.53 -9.57
N TRP A 260 -4.73 -9.47 -9.33
CA TRP A 260 -4.75 -8.80 -8.03
C TRP A 260 -5.95 -9.21 -7.17
N PHE A 261 -7.02 -9.67 -7.83
CA PHE A 261 -8.29 -10.06 -7.21
C PHE A 261 -8.64 -11.51 -7.58
N SER A 262 -9.25 -12.22 -6.63
CA SER A 262 -9.78 -13.57 -6.88
C SER A 262 -11.11 -13.56 -7.64
N ASP A 263 -11.89 -12.47 -7.52
CA ASP A 263 -13.10 -12.28 -8.32
C ASP A 263 -12.72 -11.78 -9.73
N PRO A 264 -12.97 -12.56 -10.80
CA PRO A 264 -12.61 -12.17 -12.17
C PRO A 264 -13.38 -10.95 -12.69
N LYS A 265 -14.43 -10.49 -11.99
CA LYS A 265 -15.14 -9.24 -12.33
C LYS A 265 -14.41 -8.00 -11.84
N LEU A 266 -13.47 -8.15 -10.91
CA LEU A 266 -12.66 -7.07 -10.38
C LEU A 266 -11.32 -7.05 -11.13
N SER A 267 -10.97 -5.88 -11.63
CA SER A 267 -9.68 -5.67 -12.28
C SER A 267 -9.22 -4.25 -12.02
N ASN A 268 -7.95 -4.10 -11.68
CA ASN A 268 -7.23 -2.84 -11.66
C ASN A 268 -6.04 -2.98 -12.63
N PRO A 269 -6.16 -2.47 -13.86
CA PRO A 269 -5.08 -2.57 -14.85
C PRO A 269 -3.90 -1.63 -14.53
N ASP A 270 -4.08 -0.65 -13.65
CA ASP A 270 -3.09 0.38 -13.31
C ASP A 270 -2.47 0.16 -11.92
N ILE A 271 -2.65 -1.02 -11.32
CA ILE A 271 -2.17 -1.33 -9.97
C ILE A 271 -0.65 -1.47 -9.93
N LEU A 272 -0.06 -2.20 -10.87
CA LEU A 272 1.39 -2.36 -10.97
C LEU A 272 1.93 -1.27 -11.89
N PRO A 273 2.95 -0.49 -11.46
CA PRO A 273 3.72 0.34 -12.38
C PRO A 273 4.28 -0.47 -13.55
N ASP A 274 4.29 0.11 -14.76
CA ASP A 274 4.76 -0.55 -16.00
C ASP A 274 6.19 -1.10 -15.91
N ARG A 275 7.01 -0.50 -15.03
CA ARG A 275 8.40 -0.90 -14.78
C ARG A 275 8.53 -2.19 -13.93
N TRP A 276 7.44 -2.68 -13.34
CA TRP A 276 7.47 -3.88 -12.50
C TRP A 276 7.17 -5.14 -13.31
N LEU A 277 7.78 -6.25 -12.90
CA LEU A 277 7.58 -7.55 -13.50
C LEU A 277 6.20 -8.09 -13.11
N THR A 278 5.36 -8.32 -14.11
CA THR A 278 4.05 -8.92 -13.93
C THR A 278 4.16 -10.44 -14.08
N VAL A 279 3.86 -11.18 -13.01
CA VAL A 279 4.02 -12.64 -12.95
C VAL A 279 2.68 -13.32 -13.16
N GLN A 280 2.61 -14.21 -14.15
CA GLN A 280 1.49 -15.12 -14.39
C GLN A 280 1.86 -16.51 -13.85
N ALA A 281 0.97 -17.12 -13.07
CA ALA A 281 1.11 -18.45 -12.50
C ALA A 281 -0.14 -19.28 -12.76
#